data_AF-A0A6I7Y594-F1
#
_entry.id   AF-A0A6I7Y594-F1
#
_cell.length_a   1.000
_cell.length_b   1.000
_cell.length_c   1.000
_cell.angle_alpha   90.00
_cell.angle_beta   90.00
_cell.angle_gamma   90.00
#
_symmetry.space_group_name_H-M   'P 1'
#
loop_
_entity.id
_entity.type
_entity.pdbx_description
1 polymer ?
#
loop_
_entity_poly.entity_id
_entity_poly.type
_entity_poly.pdbx_seq_one_letter_code
_entity_poly.pdbx_strand_id
1 'polypeptide(L)'
;MDDEELRSLTHRLAEETGESAACRALLATEDTEELARVLVERERPLWAREIAAFRLGCAGDRRAFEPLVLLLNHRDPERCVSAAHALTRLADPRTP
;
A
#
# COMPACT_ATOMS: atom_id res chain seq x y z
N MET A 1 -5.43 -14.94 -0.92
CA MET A 1 -4.12 -14.80 -0.23
C MET A 1 -3.84 -13.32 0.03
N ASP A 2 -4.22 -12.44 -0.90
CA ASP A 2 -4.15 -10.98 -0.77
C ASP A 2 -4.87 -10.44 0.49
N ASP A 3 -5.98 -11.07 0.89
CA ASP A 3 -6.75 -10.66 2.07
C ASP A 3 -5.98 -10.78 3.41
N GLU A 4 -5.00 -11.68 3.51
CA GLU A 4 -4.26 -11.89 4.76
C GLU A 4 -3.24 -10.77 4.99
N GLU A 5 -2.44 -10.46 3.96
CA GLU A 5 -1.48 -9.35 3.99
C GLU A 5 -2.19 -8.00 4.14
N LEU A 6 -3.33 -7.82 3.46
CA LEU A 6 -4.15 -6.62 3.63
C LEU A 6 -4.72 -6.53 5.05
N ARG A 7 -5.16 -7.64 5.66
CA ARG A 7 -5.61 -7.66 7.07
C ARG A 7 -4.48 -7.33 8.04
N SER A 8 -3.29 -7.87 7.82
CA SER A 8 -2.11 -7.58 8.64
C SER A 8 -1.73 -6.09 8.56
N LEU A 9 -1.64 -5.54 7.34
CA LEU A 9 -1.37 -4.12 7.09
C LEU A 9 -2.44 -3.23 7.74
N THR A 10 -3.71 -3.57 7.58
CA THR A 10 -4.80 -2.77 8.18
C THR A 10 -4.82 -2.82 9.69
N HIS A 11 -4.52 -3.96 10.30
CA HIS A 11 -4.42 -4.08 11.75
C HIS A 11 -3.33 -3.18 12.30
N ARG A 12 -2.11 -3.24 11.76
CA ARG A 12 -1.00 -2.37 12.18
C ARG A 12 -1.35 -0.88 11.98
N LEU A 13 -1.93 -0.53 10.84
CA LEU A 13 -2.30 0.87 10.57
C LEU A 13 -3.43 1.37 11.47
N ALA A 14 -4.35 0.51 11.92
CA ALA A 14 -5.36 0.89 12.90
C ALA A 14 -4.72 1.32 14.23
N GLU A 15 -3.69 0.60 14.67
CA GLU A 15 -2.92 0.94 15.88
C GLU A 15 -2.12 2.25 15.71
N GLU A 16 -1.54 2.49 14.54
CA GLU A 16 -0.76 3.71 14.26
C GLU A 16 -1.63 4.97 14.02
N THR A 17 -2.82 4.81 13.44
CA THR A 17 -3.66 5.94 12.97
C THR A 17 -4.85 6.24 13.86
N GLY A 18 -5.10 5.43 14.89
CA GLY A 18 -6.27 5.55 15.77
C GLY A 18 -7.59 5.40 15.00
N GLU A 19 -7.62 4.53 13.99
CA GLU A 19 -8.80 4.27 13.14
C GLU A 19 -9.32 5.49 12.36
N SER A 20 -8.41 6.29 11.79
CA SER A 20 -8.77 7.46 10.98
C SER A 20 -9.72 7.09 9.82
N ALA A 21 -10.75 7.93 9.61
CA ALA A 21 -11.69 7.77 8.49
C ALA A 21 -10.98 7.79 7.13
N ALA A 22 -9.89 8.54 7.00
CA ALA A 22 -9.07 8.56 5.79
C ALA A 22 -8.37 7.21 5.54
N CYS A 23 -7.96 6.52 6.60
CA CYS A 23 -7.38 5.18 6.52
C CYS A 23 -8.39 4.20 5.92
N ARG A 24 -9.62 4.16 6.48
CA ARG A 24 -10.71 3.32 5.96
C ARG A 24 -11.08 3.66 4.52
N ALA A 25 -11.12 4.94 4.16
CA ALA A 25 -11.44 5.37 2.80
C ALA A 25 -10.42 4.83 1.78
N LEU A 26 -9.12 4.94 2.04
CA LEU A 26 -8.08 4.42 1.16
C LEU A 26 -8.04 2.89 1.11
N LEU A 27 -8.48 2.22 2.16
CA LEU A 27 -8.59 0.76 2.19
C LEU A 27 -9.80 0.25 1.40
N ALA A 28 -10.88 1.03 1.34
CA ALA A 28 -12.10 0.67 0.62
C ALA A 28 -12.11 1.13 -0.84
N THR A 29 -11.33 2.15 -1.21
CA THR A 29 -11.33 2.68 -2.58
C THR A 29 -10.72 1.67 -3.55
N GLU A 30 -11.36 1.44 -4.70
CA GLU A 30 -10.78 0.67 -5.83
C GLU A 30 -10.27 1.62 -6.93
N ASP A 31 -10.34 2.93 -6.70
CA ASP A 31 -9.92 3.94 -7.66
C ASP A 31 -8.39 4.07 -7.68
N THR A 32 -7.77 3.56 -8.74
CA THR A 32 -6.31 3.62 -8.93
C THR A 32 -5.80 5.04 -9.15
N GLU A 33 -6.62 5.95 -9.68
CA GLU A 33 -6.24 7.36 -9.83
C GLU A 33 -6.21 8.07 -8.48
N GLU A 34 -7.18 7.78 -7.61
CA GLU A 34 -7.18 8.30 -6.23
C GLU A 34 -5.94 7.81 -5.46
N LEU A 35 -5.64 6.51 -5.54
CA LEU A 35 -4.46 5.94 -4.89
C LEU A 35 -3.16 6.54 -5.46
N ALA A 36 -3.09 6.76 -6.78
CA ALA A 36 -1.91 7.37 -7.40
C ALA A 36 -1.71 8.83 -6.96
N ARG A 37 -2.79 9.59 -6.74
CA ARG A 37 -2.71 10.95 -6.17
C ARG A 37 -2.10 10.95 -4.77
N VAL A 38 -2.49 9.99 -3.93
CA VAL A 38 -1.95 9.87 -2.57
C VAL A 38 -0.42 9.68 -2.57
N LEU A 39 0.12 8.97 -3.57
CA LEU A 39 1.57 8.76 -3.70
C LEU A 39 2.33 10.06 -4.00
N VAL A 40 1.76 10.96 -4.79
CA VAL A 40 2.43 12.20 -5.23
C VAL A 40 2.20 13.39 -4.29
N GLU A 41 1.17 13.33 -3.45
CA GLU A 41 0.87 14.39 -2.49
C GLU A 41 1.92 14.48 -1.38
N ARG A 42 2.56 15.65 -1.26
CA ARG A 42 3.72 15.88 -0.38
C ARG A 42 3.38 15.80 1.11
N GLU A 43 2.17 16.20 1.49
CA GLU A 43 1.72 16.29 2.89
C GLU A 43 1.05 15.00 3.39
N ARG A 44 1.04 13.94 2.58
CA ARG A 44 0.47 12.67 3.01
C ARG A 44 1.37 11.93 3.99
N PRO A 45 0.80 11.36 5.06
CA PRO A 45 1.54 10.57 6.02
C PRO A 45 2.03 9.26 5.38
N LEU A 46 3.07 8.67 5.99
CA LEU A 46 3.71 7.45 5.47
C LEU A 46 2.71 6.30 5.31
N TRP A 47 1.81 6.10 6.28
CA TRP A 47 0.77 5.07 6.23
C TRP A 47 -0.16 5.21 5.01
N ALA A 48 -0.45 6.43 4.57
CA ALA A 48 -1.34 6.66 3.43
C ALA A 48 -0.65 6.26 2.12
N ARG A 49 0.64 6.59 1.99
CA ARG A 49 1.47 6.16 0.86
C ARG A 49 1.65 4.65 0.84
N GLU A 50 1.78 4.05 2.02
CA GLU A 50 1.89 2.60 2.18
C GLU A 50 0.64 1.87 1.68
N ILE A 51 -0.56 2.28 2.12
CA ILE A 51 -1.83 1.72 1.60
C ILE A 51 -1.92 1.89 0.10
N ALA A 52 -1.67 3.11 -0.40
CA ALA A 52 -1.78 3.43 -1.81
C ALA A 52 -0.85 2.57 -2.67
N ALA A 53 0.42 2.46 -2.27
CA ALA A 53 1.42 1.66 -2.95
C ALA A 53 1.06 0.17 -2.94
N PHE A 54 0.63 -0.36 -1.79
CA PHE A 54 0.24 -1.76 -1.66
C PHE A 54 -0.95 -2.11 -2.57
N ARG A 55 -2.03 -1.31 -2.50
CA ARG A 55 -3.25 -1.53 -3.29
C ARG A 55 -2.99 -1.44 -4.79
N LEU A 56 -2.23 -0.43 -5.21
CA LEU A 56 -1.83 -0.27 -6.62
C LEU A 56 -0.94 -1.43 -7.09
N GLY A 57 0.01 -1.89 -6.28
CA GLY A 57 0.85 -3.05 -6.62
C GLY A 57 0.05 -4.34 -6.77
N CYS A 58 -0.91 -4.59 -5.86
CA CYS A 58 -1.84 -5.71 -5.96
C CYS A 58 -2.76 -5.62 -7.19
N ALA A 59 -3.10 -4.39 -7.61
CA ALA A 59 -3.87 -4.13 -8.82
C ALA A 59 -3.04 -4.15 -10.12
N GLY A 60 -1.73 -4.45 -10.06
CA GLY A 60 -0.86 -4.49 -11.24
C GLY A 60 -0.40 -3.11 -11.74
N ASP A 61 -0.67 -2.03 -11.01
CA ASP A 61 -0.31 -0.68 -11.42
C ASP A 61 1.17 -0.37 -11.12
N ARG A 62 1.93 -0.14 -12.20
CA ARG A 62 3.38 0.12 -12.15
C ARG A 62 3.76 1.41 -11.41
N ARG A 63 2.83 2.35 -11.21
CA ARG A 63 3.06 3.57 -10.43
C ARG A 63 3.41 3.27 -8.97
N ALA A 64 3.06 2.08 -8.46
CA ALA A 64 3.44 1.65 -7.12
C ALA A 64 4.90 1.21 -6.98
N PHE A 65 5.63 0.95 -8.08
CA PHE A 65 6.96 0.34 -8.02
C PHE A 65 7.94 1.16 -7.17
N GLU A 66 8.13 2.45 -7.48
CA GLU A 66 9.06 3.32 -6.75
C GLU A 66 8.67 3.48 -5.26
N PRO A 67 7.40 3.76 -4.91
CA PRO A 67 6.97 3.78 -3.51
C PRO A 67 7.23 2.47 -2.76
N LEU A 68 6.95 1.32 -3.37
CA LEU A 68 7.15 0.02 -2.74
C LEU A 68 8.64 -0.26 -2.49
N VAL A 69 9.52 0.09 -3.44
CA VAL A 69 10.97 -0.01 -3.26
C VAL A 69 11.46 0.91 -2.14
N LEU A 70 10.88 2.11 -2.01
CA LEU A 70 11.20 3.01 -0.91
C LEU A 70 10.75 2.45 0.45
N LEU A 71 9.59 1.81 0.52
CA LEU A 71 9.08 1.13 1.73
C LEU A 71 9.96 -0.06 2.13
N LEU A 72 10.48 -0.82 1.17
CA LEU A 72 11.45 -1.90 1.42
C LEU A 72 12.78 -1.40 2.02
N ASN A 73 13.18 -0.18 1.68
CA ASN A 73 14.39 0.43 2.24
C ASN A 73 14.17 0.99 3.65
N HIS A 74 12.93 0.96 4.16
CA HIS A 74 12.62 1.42 5.49
C HIS A 74 13.08 0.39 6.54
N ARG A 75 13.47 0.85 7.75
CA ARG A 75 13.94 -0.03 8.84
C ARG A 75 12.82 -0.76 9.59
N ASP A 76 11.65 -0.90 8.97
CA ASP A 76 10.48 -1.51 9.59
C ASP A 76 10.20 -2.87 8.92
N PRO A 77 10.40 -3.99 9.63
CA PRO A 77 10.25 -5.31 9.06
C PRO A 77 8.82 -5.61 8.61
N GLU A 78 7.79 -5.05 9.27
CA GLU A 78 6.40 -5.29 8.89
C GLU A 78 6.06 -4.58 7.58
N ARG A 79 6.55 -3.35 7.41
CA ARG A 79 6.40 -2.58 6.15
C ARG A 79 7.12 -3.27 4.99
N CYS A 80 8.27 -3.88 5.26
CA CYS A 80 9.01 -4.63 4.25
C CYS A 80 8.23 -5.84 3.72
N VAL A 81 7.52 -6.57 4.60
CA VAL A 81 6.72 -7.74 4.19
C VAL A 81 5.62 -7.33 3.22
N SER A 82 4.82 -6.33 3.59
CA SER A 82 3.74 -5.84 2.72
C SER A 82 4.28 -5.29 1.40
N ALA A 83 5.40 -4.56 1.42
CA ALA A 83 6.00 -4.01 0.21
C ALA A 83 6.55 -5.10 -0.72
N ALA A 84 7.22 -6.13 -0.18
CA ALA A 84 7.72 -7.27 -0.94
C ALA A 84 6.57 -8.06 -1.58
N HIS A 85 5.46 -8.23 -0.85
CA HIS A 85 4.28 -8.90 -1.35
C HIS A 85 3.67 -8.17 -2.55
N ALA A 86 3.43 -6.86 -2.41
CA ALA A 86 2.87 -6.05 -3.49
C ALA A 86 3.79 -5.98 -4.71
N LEU A 87 5.11 -5.96 -4.55
CA LEU A 87 6.07 -6.04 -5.66
C LEU A 87 6.03 -7.40 -6.37
N THR A 88 5.88 -8.48 -5.62
CA THR A 88 5.74 -9.84 -6.18
C THR A 88 4.47 -9.92 -7.04
N ARG A 89 3.38 -9.33 -6.57
CA ARG A 89 2.10 -9.23 -7.29
C ARG A 89 2.21 -8.38 -8.55
N LEU A 90 2.86 -7.22 -8.44
CA LEU A 90 3.09 -6.31 -9.56
C LEU A 90 3.94 -6.94 -10.68
N ALA A 91 4.87 -7.82 -10.31
CA ALA A 91 5.71 -8.57 -11.25
C ALA A 91 5.07 -9.87 -11.75
N ASP A 92 3.91 -10.28 -11.21
CA ASP A 92 3.24 -11.51 -11.62
C ASP A 92 2.54 -11.30 -12.96
N PRO A 93 2.99 -11.95 -14.05
CA PRO A 93 2.40 -11.80 -15.39
C PRO A 93 0.97 -12.33 -15.48
N ARG A 94 0.45 -13.00 -14.45
CA ARG A 94 -0.94 -13.47 -14.37
C ARG A 94 -1.89 -12.42 -13.78
N THR A 95 -1.37 -11.31 -13.25
CA THR A 95 -2.18 -10.18 -12.79
C THR A 95 -2.27 -9.18 -13.95
N PRO A 96 -3.44 -8.99 -14.58
CA PRO A 96 -3.62 -8.22 -15.81
C PRO A 96 -3.49 -6.71 -15.63
#